data_AF-A0A381T2B2-F1
#
_entry.id   AF-A0A381T2B2-F1
#
_cell.length_a   1.000
_cell.length_b   1.000
_cell.length_c   1.000
_cell.angle_alpha   90.00
_cell.angle_beta   90.00
_cell.angle_gamma   90.00
#
_symmetry.space_group_name_H-M   'P 1'
#
loop_
_entity.id
_entity.type
_entity.pdbx_description
1 polymer ?
#
loop_
_entity_poly.entity_id
_entity_poly.type
_entity_poly.pdbx_seq_one_letter_code
_entity_poly.pdbx_strand_id
1 'polypeptide(L)'
;MVLSGLLTSAVAADKLEKRKSPKGAKAYIISPKDGKTVGKKFTVRFGLKGMGIAPAAIDKENTGHHHLLIDVDKLPNLDLPLVATDSIRHFGGGQTEVQLELPPGKHTLQLVLGDWIHLAHAPPVLSKKITITVGK
;
A
#
# COMPACT_ATOMS: atom_id res chain seq x y z
N MET A 1 -39.09 -13.94 -39.14
CA MET A 1 -38.50 -12.69 -38.61
C MET A 1 -39.17 -12.39 -37.28
N VAL A 2 -38.60 -12.84 -36.16
CA VAL A 2 -38.73 -12.15 -34.87
C VAL A 2 -37.45 -12.41 -34.09
N LEU A 3 -36.75 -11.32 -33.80
CA LEU A 3 -35.44 -11.24 -33.17
C LEU A 3 -35.67 -11.16 -31.65
N SER A 4 -35.37 -12.23 -30.90
CA SER A 4 -35.41 -12.17 -29.43
C SER A 4 -34.08 -11.66 -28.91
N GLY A 5 -34.08 -10.39 -28.49
CA GLY A 5 -32.92 -9.69 -27.94
C GLY A 5 -32.46 -10.26 -26.60
N LEU A 6 -31.16 -10.48 -26.51
CA LEU A 6 -30.45 -10.82 -25.27
C LEU A 6 -30.24 -9.53 -24.47
N LEU A 7 -30.90 -9.39 -23.32
CA LEU A 7 -30.63 -8.32 -22.35
C LEU A 7 -29.36 -8.67 -21.57
N THR A 8 -28.24 -8.01 -21.88
CA THR A 8 -27.03 -8.03 -21.04
C THR A 8 -27.15 -6.95 -19.97
N SER A 9 -27.47 -7.36 -18.74
CA SER A 9 -27.37 -6.47 -17.58
C SER A 9 -25.89 -6.20 -17.28
N ALA A 10 -25.43 -4.98 -17.55
CA ALA A 10 -24.14 -4.50 -17.06
C ALA A 10 -24.25 -4.34 -15.53
N VAL A 11 -23.54 -5.18 -14.78
CA VAL A 11 -23.41 -5.02 -13.34
C VAL A 11 -22.48 -3.82 -13.12
N ALA A 12 -23.03 -2.70 -12.65
CA ALA A 12 -22.22 -1.60 -12.13
C ALA A 12 -21.46 -2.13 -10.92
N ALA A 13 -20.13 -2.12 -10.96
CA ALA A 13 -19.32 -2.42 -9.80
C ALA A 13 -19.57 -1.29 -8.77
N ASP A 14 -20.25 -1.62 -7.67
CA ASP A 14 -20.43 -0.67 -6.57
C ASP A 14 -19.05 -0.21 -6.09
N LYS A 15 -18.84 1.11 -6.16
CA LYS A 15 -17.60 1.73 -5.70
C LYS A 15 -17.58 1.65 -4.18
N LEU A 16 -16.62 0.90 -3.63
CA LEU A 16 -16.45 0.80 -2.18
C LEU A 16 -16.18 2.18 -1.56
N GLU A 17 -16.81 2.47 -0.43
CA GLU A 17 -16.65 3.75 0.27
C GLU A 17 -15.27 3.81 0.93
N LYS A 18 -14.48 4.84 0.57
CA LYS A 18 -13.12 5.02 1.09
C LYS A 18 -13.13 5.89 2.34
N ARG A 19 -12.42 5.47 3.38
CA ARG A 19 -12.21 6.28 4.59
C ARG A 19 -11.42 7.57 4.25
N LYS A 20 -11.83 8.70 4.84
CA LYS A 20 -11.14 9.98 4.64
C LYS A 20 -9.81 10.00 5.39
N SER A 21 -8.80 10.65 4.81
CA SER A 21 -7.58 11.01 5.53
C SER A 21 -7.55 12.52 5.83
N PRO A 22 -6.99 12.94 6.99
CA PRO A 22 -6.88 14.35 7.33
C PRO A 22 -5.81 15.03 6.48
N LYS A 23 -5.95 16.35 6.31
CA LYS A 23 -4.99 17.17 5.58
C LYS A 23 -3.59 17.04 6.20
N GLY A 24 -2.59 16.74 5.37
CA GLY A 24 -1.20 16.59 5.81
C GLY A 24 -0.83 15.21 6.34
N ALA A 25 -1.77 14.24 6.32
CA ALA A 25 -1.45 12.84 6.57
C ALA A 25 -0.41 12.33 5.57
N LYS A 26 0.61 11.61 6.06
CA LYS A 26 1.66 11.03 5.21
C LYS A 26 2.24 9.76 5.81
N ALA A 27 2.43 8.74 4.97
CA ALA A 27 3.31 7.62 5.28
C ALA A 27 4.75 7.98 4.87
N TYR A 28 5.75 7.41 5.51
CA TYR A 28 7.14 7.64 5.16
C TYR A 28 8.04 6.46 5.52
N ILE A 29 9.06 6.23 4.71
CA ILE A 29 10.13 5.28 5.00
C ILE A 29 11.22 6.03 5.79
N ILE A 30 11.53 5.53 6.98
CA ILE A 30 12.55 6.06 7.89
C ILE A 30 13.92 5.57 7.42
N SER A 31 14.03 4.27 7.18
CA SER A 31 15.22 3.60 6.65
C SER A 31 14.81 2.39 5.79
N PRO A 32 15.57 2.02 4.75
CA PRO A 32 16.72 2.75 4.20
C PRO A 32 16.31 4.11 3.60
N LYS A 33 17.28 5.01 3.42
CA LYS A 33 17.07 6.27 2.68
C LYS A 33 17.12 6.00 1.19
N ASP A 34 16.52 6.90 0.42
CA ASP A 34 16.62 6.89 -1.04
C ASP A 34 18.10 6.93 -1.49
N GLY A 35 18.43 6.13 -2.50
CA GLY A 35 19.79 5.94 -3.03
C GLY A 35 20.70 5.08 -2.17
N LYS A 36 20.23 4.51 -1.05
CA LYS A 36 21.09 3.74 -0.14
C LYS A 36 21.43 2.36 -0.70
N THR A 37 22.70 1.98 -0.59
CA THR A 37 23.13 0.58 -0.74
C THR A 37 22.96 -0.19 0.57
N VAL A 38 22.35 -1.37 0.50
CA VAL A 38 22.08 -2.28 1.62
C VAL A 38 22.59 -3.68 1.33
N GLY A 39 22.73 -4.53 2.36
CA GLY A 39 22.99 -5.96 2.19
C GLY A 39 21.74 -6.72 1.74
N LYS A 40 21.89 -8.02 1.41
CA LYS A 40 20.76 -8.90 0.99
C LYS A 40 19.61 -8.90 1.98
N LYS A 41 19.95 -8.96 3.27
CA LYS A 41 18.99 -8.86 4.38
C LYS A 41 19.10 -7.51 5.06
N PHE A 42 18.00 -6.77 5.12
CA PHE A 42 17.99 -5.41 5.67
C PHE A 42 16.64 -5.07 6.29
N THR A 43 16.63 -4.14 7.25
CA THR A 43 15.39 -3.68 7.89
C THR A 43 14.85 -2.45 7.19
N VAL A 44 13.59 -2.51 6.77
CA VAL A 44 12.81 -1.34 6.37
C VAL A 44 12.01 -0.88 7.57
N ARG A 45 12.23 0.35 8.01
CA ARG A 45 11.46 1.02 9.07
C ARG A 45 10.63 2.11 8.45
N PHE A 46 9.38 2.22 8.87
CA PHE A 46 8.44 3.17 8.33
C PHE A 46 7.55 3.77 9.41
N GLY A 47 6.90 4.87 9.07
CA GLY A 47 6.06 5.61 9.99
C GLY A 47 4.92 6.32 9.29
N LEU A 48 4.11 6.95 10.13
CA LEU A 48 2.89 7.66 9.76
C LEU A 48 2.84 8.98 10.52
N LYS A 49 2.41 10.05 9.86
CA LYS A 49 2.13 11.35 10.48
C LYS A 49 0.69 11.74 10.20
N GLY A 50 0.01 12.30 11.20
CA GLY A 50 -1.35 12.87 11.06
C GLY A 50 -2.49 11.86 11.18
N MET A 51 -2.20 10.57 11.39
CA MET A 51 -3.17 9.48 11.55
C MET A 51 -2.64 8.44 12.55
N GLY A 52 -3.52 7.57 13.05
CA GLY A 52 -3.14 6.43 13.89
C GLY A 52 -2.90 5.14 13.10
N ILE A 53 -2.23 4.18 13.73
CA ILE A 53 -2.07 2.82 13.20
C ILE A 53 -3.04 1.91 13.96
N ALA A 54 -3.83 1.12 13.24
CA ALA A 54 -4.74 0.12 13.79
C ALA A 54 -4.63 -1.18 12.99
N PRO A 55 -4.85 -2.36 13.61
CA PRO A 55 -4.91 -3.61 12.86
C PRO A 55 -6.00 -3.60 11.78
N ALA A 56 -5.80 -4.39 10.73
CA ALA A 56 -6.84 -4.71 9.76
C ALA A 56 -8.06 -5.32 10.47
N ALA A 57 -9.24 -5.20 9.85
CA ALA A 57 -10.54 -5.56 10.41
C ALA A 57 -11.02 -4.73 11.63
N ILE A 58 -10.20 -3.80 12.15
CA ILE A 58 -10.61 -2.86 13.20
C ILE A 58 -10.97 -1.52 12.56
N ASP A 59 -12.27 -1.27 12.37
CA ASP A 59 -12.75 -0.01 11.85
C ASP A 59 -12.70 1.08 12.92
N LYS A 60 -11.65 1.90 12.86
CA LYS A 60 -11.45 3.03 13.75
C LYS A 60 -11.15 4.27 12.94
N GLU A 61 -11.86 5.36 13.25
CA GLU A 61 -11.69 6.63 12.58
C GLU A 61 -10.24 7.11 12.60
N ASN A 62 -9.81 7.71 11.49
CA ASN A 62 -8.48 8.29 11.33
C ASN A 62 -7.33 7.29 11.61
N THR A 63 -7.54 6.01 11.30
CA THR A 63 -6.51 4.97 11.42
C THR A 63 -6.42 4.08 10.20
N GLY A 64 -5.32 3.35 10.09
CA GLY A 64 -5.12 2.34 9.07
C GLY A 64 -3.89 1.50 9.35
N HIS A 65 -3.44 0.75 8.35
CA HIS A 65 -2.22 -0.05 8.43
C HIS A 65 -1.40 0.04 7.14
N HIS A 66 -0.12 -0.28 7.26
CA HIS A 66 0.83 -0.11 6.17
C HIS A 66 0.76 -1.25 5.16
N HIS A 67 0.98 -0.89 3.90
CA HIS A 67 1.33 -1.80 2.81
C HIS A 67 2.65 -1.32 2.22
N LEU A 68 3.61 -2.22 2.02
CA LEU A 68 4.86 -1.92 1.34
C LEU A 68 4.83 -2.51 -0.07
N LEU A 69 4.91 -1.63 -1.05
CA LEU A 69 5.06 -1.95 -2.46
C LEU A 69 6.56 -2.09 -2.76
N ILE A 70 6.94 -3.23 -3.32
CA ILE A 70 8.29 -3.61 -3.71
C ILE A 70 8.30 -3.77 -5.22
N ASP A 71 9.11 -2.97 -5.91
CA ASP A 71 9.28 -3.01 -7.38
C ASP A 71 7.98 -2.80 -8.17
N VAL A 72 7.08 -1.98 -7.62
CA VAL A 72 5.82 -1.60 -8.28
C VAL A 72 6.00 -0.27 -9.01
N ASP A 73 6.09 -0.31 -10.33
CA ASP A 73 6.29 0.89 -11.17
C ASP A 73 5.08 1.83 -11.14
N LYS A 74 3.89 1.28 -11.42
CA LYS A 74 2.62 1.99 -11.40
C LYS A 74 1.80 1.55 -10.19
N LEU A 75 1.26 2.53 -9.45
CA LEU A 75 0.39 2.22 -8.31
C LEU A 75 -0.80 1.34 -8.78
N PRO A 76 -1.20 0.35 -7.96
CA PRO A 76 -2.40 -0.45 -8.24
C PRO A 76 -3.64 0.45 -8.22
N ASN A 77 -4.78 -0.09 -8.66
CA ASN A 77 -6.05 0.62 -8.55
C ASN A 77 -6.39 0.85 -7.06
N LEU A 78 -6.24 2.09 -6.60
CA LEU A 78 -6.45 2.48 -5.20
C LEU A 78 -7.94 2.57 -4.81
N ASP A 79 -8.86 2.29 -5.73
CA ASP A 79 -10.29 2.15 -5.45
C ASP A 79 -10.69 0.69 -5.19
N LEU A 80 -9.74 -0.24 -5.27
CA LEU A 80 -9.90 -1.64 -4.87
C LEU A 80 -9.02 -1.94 -3.65
N PRO A 81 -9.37 -2.95 -2.83
CA PRO A 81 -8.52 -3.39 -1.74
C PRO A 81 -7.13 -3.74 -2.26
N LEU A 82 -6.09 -3.35 -1.53
CA LEU A 82 -4.73 -3.77 -1.82
C LEU A 82 -4.64 -5.27 -1.56
N VAL A 83 -4.47 -6.06 -2.62
CA VAL A 83 -4.33 -7.51 -2.52
C VAL A 83 -2.87 -7.84 -2.25
N ALA A 84 -2.63 -8.72 -1.28
CA ALA A 84 -1.29 -9.19 -0.96
C ALA A 84 -0.70 -9.95 -2.15
N THR A 85 0.53 -9.60 -2.50
CA THR A 85 1.32 -10.28 -3.54
C THR A 85 2.79 -10.29 -3.12
N ASP A 86 3.66 -10.93 -3.91
CA ASP A 86 5.11 -10.86 -3.67
C ASP A 86 5.64 -9.41 -3.69
N SER A 87 4.98 -8.54 -4.46
CA SER A 87 5.30 -7.11 -4.57
C SER A 87 4.50 -6.21 -3.62
N ILE A 88 3.49 -6.72 -2.93
CA ILE A 88 2.64 -5.94 -2.00
C ILE A 88 2.57 -6.67 -0.68
N ARG A 89 3.41 -6.25 0.27
CA ARG A 89 3.46 -6.83 1.62
C ARG A 89 2.53 -6.10 2.57
N HIS A 90 1.71 -6.85 3.30
CA HIS A 90 0.73 -6.33 4.25
C HIS A 90 1.30 -6.26 5.67
N PHE A 91 0.96 -5.18 6.38
CA PHE A 91 1.27 -4.98 7.79
C PHE A 91 -0.01 -4.74 8.61
N GLY A 92 -1.01 -5.59 8.38
CA GLY A 92 -2.32 -5.53 9.02
C GLY A 92 -2.32 -5.79 10.53
N GLY A 93 -1.18 -6.11 11.14
CA GLY A 93 -1.03 -6.15 12.60
C GLY A 93 -0.62 -4.82 13.22
N GLY A 94 -0.46 -3.77 12.41
CA GLY A 94 0.06 -2.47 12.84
C GLY A 94 1.59 -2.43 12.95
N GLN A 95 2.30 -3.31 12.24
CA GLN A 95 3.75 -3.30 12.20
C GLN A 95 4.28 -1.99 11.59
N THR A 96 5.43 -1.55 12.06
CA THR A 96 6.13 -0.33 11.60
C THR A 96 7.53 -0.62 11.06
N GLU A 97 7.93 -1.88 11.05
CA GLU A 97 9.16 -2.33 10.42
C GLU A 97 9.04 -3.76 9.90
N VAL A 98 9.94 -4.11 8.99
CA VAL A 98 10.07 -5.46 8.44
C VAL A 98 11.51 -5.73 8.06
N GLN A 99 11.96 -6.96 8.26
CA GLN A 99 13.19 -7.45 7.65
C GLN A 99 12.87 -7.97 6.25
N LEU A 100 13.47 -7.35 5.24
CA LEU A 100 13.40 -7.80 3.85
C LEU A 100 14.65 -8.59 3.49
N GLU A 101 14.46 -9.54 2.59
CA GLU A 101 15.53 -10.17 1.85
C GLU A 101 15.21 -10.04 0.36
N LEU A 102 16.10 -9.39 -0.40
CA LEU A 102 15.91 -9.12 -1.82
C LEU A 102 17.16 -9.58 -2.60
N PRO A 103 17.01 -9.98 -3.88
CA PRO A 103 18.15 -10.32 -4.71
C PRO A 103 19.08 -9.10 -4.94
N PRO A 104 20.36 -9.31 -5.27
CA PRO A 104 21.24 -8.20 -5.66
C PRO A 104 20.68 -7.43 -6.86
N GLY A 105 20.66 -6.10 -6.77
CA GLY A 105 20.07 -5.26 -7.82
C GLY A 105 19.50 -3.95 -7.32
N LYS A 106 18.87 -3.20 -8.24
CA LYS A 106 18.14 -1.96 -7.93
C LYS A 106 16.70 -2.32 -7.60
N HIS A 107 16.19 -1.82 -6.49
CA HIS A 107 14.80 -2.03 -6.06
C HIS A 107 14.12 -0.72 -5.71
N THR A 108 12.80 -0.66 -5.85
CA THR A 108 11.98 0.47 -5.40
C THR A 108 11.06 0.07 -4.26
N LEU A 109 10.89 0.98 -3.30
CA LEU A 109 10.05 0.79 -2.13
C LEU A 109 9.08 1.98 -2.00
N GLN A 110 7.80 1.71 -1.75
CA GLN A 110 6.79 2.73 -1.51
C GLN A 110 5.72 2.23 -0.54
N LEU A 111 5.24 3.10 0.34
CA LEU A 111 4.15 2.77 1.27
C LEU A 111 2.81 3.29 0.76
N VAL A 112 1.77 2.51 1.02
CA VAL A 112 0.36 2.91 0.95
C VAL A 112 -0.28 2.62 2.31
N LEU A 113 -1.01 3.57 2.87
CA LEU A 113 -1.84 3.32 4.05
C LEU A 113 -3.23 2.84 3.63
N GLY A 114 -3.55 1.60 3.96
CA GLY A 114 -4.88 1.03 3.81
C GLY A 114 -5.72 1.25 5.06
N ASP A 115 -7.03 1.32 4.92
CA ASP A 115 -7.99 1.29 6.02
C ASP A 115 -8.21 -0.14 6.53
N TRP A 116 -9.24 -0.33 7.35
CA TRP A 116 -9.56 -1.62 7.98
C TRP A 116 -9.89 -2.75 6.99
N ILE A 117 -10.29 -2.45 5.75
CA ILE A 117 -10.50 -3.42 4.65
C ILE A 117 -9.44 -3.34 3.55
N HIS A 118 -8.28 -2.71 3.83
CA HIS A 118 -7.17 -2.57 2.89
C HIS A 118 -7.45 -1.62 1.70
N LEU A 119 -8.50 -0.79 1.76
CA LEU A 119 -8.68 0.28 0.79
C LEU A 119 -7.76 1.44 1.10
N ALA A 120 -7.18 2.06 0.07
CA ALA A 120 -6.47 3.32 0.29
C ALA A 120 -7.45 4.40 0.78
N HIS A 121 -6.98 5.26 1.67
CA HIS A 121 -7.76 6.41 2.12
C HIS A 121 -8.05 7.42 0.98
N ALA A 122 -8.95 8.36 1.22
CA ALA A 122 -9.25 9.48 0.32
C ALA A 122 -9.02 10.85 1.03
N PRO A 123 -8.02 11.65 0.63
CA PRO A 123 -6.99 11.34 -0.37
C PRO A 123 -6.06 10.19 0.09
N PRO A 124 -5.35 9.53 -0.85
CA PRO A 124 -4.46 8.43 -0.50
C PRO A 124 -3.27 8.92 0.32
N VAL A 125 -2.90 8.14 1.35
CA VAL A 125 -1.77 8.43 2.22
C VAL A 125 -0.59 7.56 1.80
N LEU A 126 0.32 8.18 1.06
CA LEU A 126 1.45 7.52 0.41
C LEU A 126 2.77 8.01 0.99
N SER A 127 3.82 7.18 0.88
CA SER A 127 5.19 7.69 0.99
C SER A 127 5.71 8.17 -0.36
N LYS A 128 6.81 8.93 -0.31
CA LYS A 128 7.72 9.01 -1.46
C LYS A 128 8.16 7.60 -1.83
N LYS A 129 8.21 7.32 -3.13
CA LYS A 129 8.90 6.14 -3.66
C LYS A 129 10.41 6.37 -3.49
N ILE A 130 11.10 5.40 -2.93
CA ILE A 130 12.56 5.41 -2.81
C ILE A 130 13.15 4.30 -3.67
N THR A 131 14.39 4.50 -4.09
CA THR A 131 15.23 3.51 -4.76
C THR A 131 16.34 3.08 -3.80
N ILE A 132 16.63 1.78 -3.78
CA ILE A 132 17.79 1.22 -3.07
C ILE A 132 18.59 0.33 -4.00
N THR A 133 19.83 0.03 -3.60
CA THR A 133 20.67 -0.98 -4.26
C THR A 133 21.02 -2.07 -3.27
N VAL A 134 20.67 -3.31 -3.59
CA VAL A 134 21.07 -4.48 -2.82
C VAL A 134 22.41 -4.97 -3.37
N GLY A 135 23.42 -5.01 -2.51
CA GLY A 135 24.76 -5.50 -2.85
C GLY A 135 24.79 -7.00 -3.17
N LYS A 136 25.87 -7.42 -3.85
CA LYS A 136 26.16 -8.84 -4.13
C LYS A 136 26.47 -9.63 -2.86
#